data_AF-A0A6G8J6L8-F1
#
_entry.id   AF-A0A6G8J6L8-F1
#
_cell.length_a   1.000
_cell.length_b   1.000
_cell.length_c   1.000
_cell.angle_alpha   90.00
_cell.angle_beta   90.00
_cell.angle_gamma   90.00
#
_symmetry.space_group_name_H-M   'P 1'
#
loop_
_entity.id
_entity.type
_entity.pdbx_description
1 polymer ?
#
loop_
_entity_poly.entity_id
_entity_poly.type
_entity_poly.pdbx_seq_one_letter_code
_entity_poly.pdbx_strand_id
1 'polypeptide(L)'
;MILFGISLLCAIWFHLAIKQFPHKINQQTYQDMQSLIPLNFSLQQCLANSKLQPKNNYFSWLFFILFPCISILFTSHSSLITLILFILIYLSLLDYEYYLTDSRYVSYILLLSLAHLLFFDSLFIYEKIFCLFFTFLFFAIFIPLTTWIYKKDVFGLGDAILFIAISPLFQLDQMLWLLLCSCLLGILFYLCHWLIKKEKLIKLPFIPFISFSTVSLLWINH
;
A
#
# COMPACT_ATOMS: atom_id res chain seq x y z
N MET A 1 21.98 -14.98 -5.11
CA MET A 1 21.75 -15.00 -6.58
C MET A 1 20.29 -15.28 -6.94
N ILE A 2 19.63 -16.28 -6.35
CA ILE A 2 18.20 -16.60 -6.66
C ILE A 2 17.25 -15.44 -6.33
N LEU A 3 17.38 -14.83 -5.15
CA LEU A 3 16.57 -13.65 -4.73
C LEU A 3 16.71 -12.45 -5.67
N PHE A 4 17.90 -12.25 -6.25
CA PHE A 4 18.15 -11.18 -7.21
C PHE A 4 17.47 -11.44 -8.56
N GLY A 5 17.46 -12.69 -9.03
CA GLY A 5 16.69 -13.06 -10.22
C GLY A 5 15.18 -12.85 -10.02
N ILE A 6 14.67 -13.23 -8.84
CA ILE A 6 13.27 -13.03 -8.47
C ILE A 6 12.93 -11.53 -8.40
N SER A 7 13.80 -10.69 -7.85
CA SER A 7 13.55 -9.25 -7.74
C SER A 7 13.39 -8.58 -9.11
N LEU A 8 14.17 -8.99 -10.11
CA LEU A 8 14.03 -8.53 -11.49
C LEU A 8 12.73 -9.00 -12.14
N LEU A 9 12.34 -10.26 -11.95
CA LEU A 9 11.06 -10.78 -12.45
C LEU A 9 9.87 -10.03 -11.83
N CYS A 10 9.92 -9.77 -10.52
CA CYS A 10 8.95 -8.93 -9.85
C CYS A 10 8.93 -7.50 -10.42
N ALA A 11 10.09 -6.90 -10.70
CA ALA A 11 10.16 -5.56 -11.27
C ALA A 11 9.45 -5.49 -12.63
N ILE A 12 9.68 -6.48 -13.50
CA ILE A 12 8.98 -6.60 -14.79
C ILE A 12 7.47 -6.74 -14.58
N TRP A 13 7.05 -7.64 -13.67
CA TRP A 13 5.65 -7.87 -13.37
C TRP A 13 4.94 -6.59 -12.91
N PHE A 14 5.51 -5.91 -11.92
CA PHE A 14 4.91 -4.70 -11.34
C PHE A 14 4.97 -3.50 -12.30
N HIS A 15 6.00 -3.41 -13.14
CA HIS A 15 6.08 -2.41 -14.22
C HIS A 15 4.94 -2.60 -15.24
N LEU A 16 4.61 -3.84 -15.60
CA LEU A 16 3.47 -4.13 -16.48
C LEU A 16 2.14 -3.94 -15.75
N ALA A 17 2.07 -4.34 -14.48
CA ALA A 17 0.86 -4.23 -13.66
C ALA A 17 0.40 -2.77 -13.53
N ILE A 18 1.31 -1.82 -13.28
CA ILE A 18 0.95 -0.41 -13.12
C ILE A 18 0.42 0.21 -14.42
N LYS A 19 0.97 -0.18 -15.57
CA LYS A 19 0.51 0.28 -16.90
C LYS A 19 -0.88 -0.24 -17.22
N GLN A 20 -1.17 -1.48 -16.85
CA GLN A 20 -2.48 -2.12 -17.09
C GLN A 20 -3.53 -1.74 -16.05
N PHE A 21 -3.14 -1.15 -14.92
CA PHE A 21 -4.03 -0.92 -13.78
C PHE A 21 -5.28 -0.10 -14.15
N PRO A 22 -5.18 1.07 -14.82
CA PRO A 22 -6.36 1.85 -15.22
C PRO A 22 -7.35 1.06 -16.08
N HIS A 23 -6.82 0.29 -17.04
CA HIS A 23 -7.64 -0.52 -17.93
C HIS A 23 -8.38 -1.62 -17.15
N LYS A 24 -7.69 -2.33 -16.25
CA LYS A 24 -8.29 -3.38 -15.43
C LYS A 24 -9.42 -2.83 -14.55
N ILE A 25 -9.21 -1.67 -13.91
CA ILE A 25 -10.24 -1.06 -13.06
C ILE A 25 -11.44 -0.62 -13.88
N ASN A 26 -11.23 0.10 -14.99
CA ASN A 26 -12.34 0.54 -15.83
C ASN A 26 -13.14 -0.65 -16.40
N GLN A 27 -12.46 -1.73 -16.79
CA GLN A 27 -13.12 -2.95 -17.25
C GLN A 27 -13.96 -3.59 -16.14
N GLN A 28 -13.40 -3.72 -14.94
CA GLN A 28 -14.09 -4.29 -13.79
C GLN A 28 -15.33 -3.47 -13.43
N THR A 29 -15.19 -2.14 -13.35
CA THR A 29 -16.33 -1.25 -13.07
C THR A 29 -17.40 -1.34 -14.14
N TYR A 30 -17.02 -1.44 -15.42
CA TYR A 30 -17.98 -1.63 -16.51
C TYR A 30 -18.76 -2.94 -16.38
N GLN A 31 -18.08 -4.05 -16.10
CA GLN A 31 -18.70 -5.36 -15.91
C GLN A 31 -19.64 -5.37 -14.70
N ASP A 32 -19.21 -4.80 -13.58
CA ASP A 32 -20.01 -4.68 -12.36
C ASP A 32 -21.28 -3.86 -12.63
N MET A 33 -21.15 -2.71 -13.29
CA MET A 33 -22.31 -1.89 -13.68
C MET A 33 -23.25 -2.62 -14.63
N GLN A 34 -22.72 -3.31 -15.65
CA GLN A 34 -23.51 -4.06 -16.62
C GLN A 34 -24.29 -5.21 -15.98
N SER A 35 -23.72 -5.85 -14.96
CA SER A 35 -24.38 -6.92 -14.21
C SER A 35 -25.57 -6.44 -13.39
N LEU A 36 -25.54 -5.18 -12.95
CA LEU A 36 -26.57 -4.59 -12.12
C LEU A 36 -27.66 -3.91 -12.94
N ILE A 37 -27.29 -3.27 -14.05
CA ILE A 37 -28.18 -2.45 -14.88
C ILE A 37 -27.81 -2.62 -16.35
N PRO A 38 -28.79 -2.78 -17.28
CA PRO A 38 -28.50 -2.77 -18.70
C PRO A 38 -27.92 -1.40 -19.12
N LEU A 39 -26.70 -1.41 -19.65
CA LEU A 39 -25.99 -0.20 -20.08
C LEU A 39 -26.22 0.08 -21.57
N ASN A 40 -26.46 1.34 -21.89
CA ASN A 40 -26.65 1.80 -23.28
C ASN A 40 -25.33 2.21 -23.97
N PHE A 41 -24.18 1.99 -23.33
CA PHE A 41 -22.87 2.37 -23.85
C PHE A 41 -21.90 1.18 -23.85
N SER A 42 -20.95 1.20 -24.78
CA SER A 42 -19.94 0.16 -24.93
C SER A 42 -18.74 0.38 -23.99
N LEU A 43 -17.97 -0.69 -23.75
CA LEU A 43 -16.74 -0.62 -22.95
C LEU A 43 -15.74 0.41 -23.50
N GLN A 44 -15.64 0.56 -24.83
CA GLN A 44 -14.76 1.55 -25.46
C GLN A 44 -15.20 2.99 -25.14
N GLN A 45 -16.50 3.26 -25.11
CA GLN A 45 -17.03 4.57 -24.71
C GLN A 45 -16.77 4.84 -23.22
N CYS A 46 -16.87 3.82 -22.37
CA CYS A 46 -16.50 3.91 -20.96
C CYS A 46 -15.01 4.25 -20.78
N LEU A 47 -14.13 3.57 -21.53
CA LEU A 47 -12.69 3.84 -21.50
C LEU A 47 -12.34 5.25 -21.99
N ALA A 48 -12.99 5.72 -23.07
CA ALA A 48 -12.75 7.05 -23.61
C ALA A 48 -13.18 8.16 -22.64
N ASN A 49 -14.26 7.94 -21.89
CA ASN A 49 -14.82 8.94 -20.97
C ASN A 49 -14.29 8.83 -19.53
N SER A 50 -13.53 7.78 -19.20
CA SER A 50 -13.01 7.59 -17.84
C SER A 50 -11.96 8.65 -17.49
N LYS A 51 -12.04 9.17 -16.27
CA LYS A 51 -11.00 10.04 -15.69
C LYS A 51 -9.73 9.25 -15.32
N LEU A 52 -9.84 7.93 -15.19
CA LEU A 52 -8.73 7.05 -14.89
C LEU A 52 -8.08 6.57 -16.20
N GLN A 53 -7.12 7.35 -16.70
CA GLN A 53 -6.36 7.07 -17.91
C GLN A 53 -4.96 6.54 -17.60
N PRO A 54 -4.37 5.70 -18.48
CA PRO A 54 -3.00 5.24 -18.32
C PRO A 54 -2.04 6.43 -18.36
N LYS A 55 -1.29 6.61 -17.27
CA LYS A 55 -0.20 7.57 -17.21
C LYS A 55 1.07 6.89 -17.68
N ASN A 56 1.75 7.48 -18.65
CA ASN A 56 3.03 6.97 -19.12
C ASN A 56 4.12 7.40 -18.14
N ASN A 57 4.29 6.61 -17.08
CA ASN A 57 5.10 7.05 -15.94
C ASN A 57 6.50 6.44 -15.93
N TYR A 58 7.50 7.32 -15.98
CA TYR A 58 8.91 6.95 -15.86
C TYR A 58 9.24 6.38 -14.48
N PHE A 59 8.48 6.75 -13.44
CA PHE A 59 8.69 6.25 -12.08
C PHE A 59 8.54 4.72 -11.96
N SER A 60 7.77 4.08 -12.83
CA SER A 60 7.66 2.62 -12.90
C SER A 60 9.00 1.92 -13.23
N TRP A 61 9.98 2.63 -13.77
CA TRP A 61 11.33 2.10 -13.99
C TRP A 61 12.15 2.03 -12.70
N LEU A 62 11.77 2.77 -11.64
CA LEU A 62 12.45 2.69 -10.35
C LEU A 62 12.37 1.31 -9.72
N PHE A 63 11.37 0.48 -10.08
CA PHE A 63 11.29 -0.91 -9.61
C PHE A 63 12.54 -1.73 -9.94
N PHE A 64 13.16 -1.49 -11.10
CA PHE A 64 14.39 -2.18 -11.52
C PHE A 64 15.61 -1.82 -10.68
N ILE A 65 15.56 -0.74 -9.91
CA ILE A 65 16.60 -0.33 -8.98
C ILE A 65 16.20 -0.72 -7.56
N LEU A 66 14.99 -0.33 -7.14
CA LEU A 66 14.50 -0.50 -5.78
C LEU A 66 14.37 -1.98 -5.38
N PHE A 67 13.85 -2.86 -6.24
CA PHE A 67 13.67 -4.26 -5.85
C PHE A 67 14.99 -5.01 -5.67
N PRO A 68 15.98 -4.88 -6.57
CA PRO A 68 17.31 -5.38 -6.29
C PRO A 68 17.91 -4.81 -5.01
N CYS A 69 17.83 -3.49 -4.78
CA CYS A 69 18.33 -2.87 -3.56
C CYS A 69 17.68 -3.46 -2.30
N ILE A 70 16.35 -3.59 -2.26
CA ILE A 70 15.65 -4.22 -1.13
C ILE A 70 16.07 -5.68 -0.97
N SER A 71 16.19 -6.44 -2.06
CA SER A 71 16.61 -7.85 -1.98
C SER A 71 18.00 -8.05 -1.40
N ILE A 72 18.90 -7.06 -1.57
CA ILE A 72 20.26 -7.06 -1.03
C ILE A 72 20.29 -6.54 0.41
N LEU A 73 19.47 -5.52 0.73
CA LEU A 73 19.38 -5.01 2.10
C LEU A 73 18.76 -6.06 3.03
N PHE A 74 17.68 -6.70 2.60
CA PHE A 74 16.91 -7.64 3.43
C PHE A 74 17.27 -9.12 3.17
N THR A 75 18.50 -9.40 2.70
CA THR A 75 18.90 -10.78 2.32
C THR A 75 18.84 -11.78 3.48
N SER A 76 19.02 -11.30 4.71
CA SER A 76 18.99 -12.08 5.95
C SER A 76 17.59 -12.30 6.52
N HIS A 77 16.59 -11.57 6.02
CA HIS A 77 15.19 -11.81 6.38
C HIS A 77 14.56 -12.91 5.52
N SER A 78 13.37 -13.36 5.93
CA SER A 78 12.58 -14.31 5.15
C SER A 78 12.22 -13.75 3.76
N SER A 79 12.10 -14.63 2.76
CA SER A 79 11.65 -14.26 1.42
C SER A 79 10.23 -13.65 1.43
N LEU A 80 9.39 -14.01 2.41
CA LEU A 80 8.06 -13.43 2.59
C LEU A 80 8.12 -11.94 2.92
N ILE A 81 9.01 -11.52 3.83
CA ILE A 81 9.21 -10.09 4.16
C ILE A 81 9.63 -9.33 2.90
N THR A 82 10.60 -9.86 2.15
CA THR A 82 11.09 -9.22 0.92
C THR A 82 9.95 -9.03 -0.09
N LEU A 83 9.08 -10.04 -0.25
CA LEU A 83 7.93 -9.97 -1.16
C LEU A 83 6.86 -8.98 -0.68
N ILE A 84 6.60 -8.90 0.64
CA ILE A 84 5.74 -7.86 1.23
C ILE A 84 6.28 -6.46 0.90
N LEU A 85 7.58 -6.25 1.03
CA LEU A 85 8.22 -4.97 0.71
C LEU A 85 8.09 -4.60 -0.79
N PHE A 86 8.20 -5.57 -1.70
CA PHE A 86 7.96 -5.34 -3.13
C PHE A 86 6.51 -4.89 -3.40
N ILE A 87 5.54 -5.54 -2.75
CA ILE A 87 4.12 -5.16 -2.87
C ILE A 87 3.89 -3.75 -2.29
N LEU A 88 4.50 -3.44 -1.14
CA LEU A 88 4.40 -2.10 -0.53
C LEU A 88 4.97 -1.01 -1.43
N ILE A 89 6.15 -1.22 -2.03
CA ILE A 89 6.69 -0.27 -3.01
C ILE A 89 5.73 -0.11 -4.20
N TYR A 90 5.18 -1.20 -4.73
CA TYR A 90 4.20 -1.11 -5.81
C TYR A 90 2.96 -0.29 -5.42
N LEU A 91 2.37 -0.58 -4.25
CA LEU A 91 1.21 0.15 -3.73
C LEU A 91 1.53 1.62 -3.46
N SER A 92 2.76 1.93 -3.01
CA SER A 92 3.20 3.31 -2.82
C SER A 92 3.20 4.11 -4.12
N LEU A 93 3.68 3.51 -5.21
CA LEU A 93 3.68 4.16 -6.51
C LEU A 93 2.26 4.29 -7.06
N LEU A 94 1.43 3.26 -6.87
CA LEU A 94 0.03 3.28 -7.29
C LEU A 94 -0.75 4.39 -6.59
N ASP A 95 -0.57 4.54 -5.28
CA ASP A 95 -1.21 5.60 -4.50
C ASP A 95 -0.67 6.98 -4.87
N TYR A 96 0.64 7.12 -5.09
CA TYR A 96 1.22 8.37 -5.57
C TYR A 96 0.67 8.81 -6.93
N GLU A 97 0.50 7.87 -7.87
CA GLU A 97 0.07 8.19 -9.23
C GLU A 97 -1.43 8.34 -9.40
N TYR A 98 -2.21 7.50 -8.71
CA TYR A 98 -3.66 7.35 -8.92
C TYR A 98 -4.50 7.61 -7.66
N TYR A 99 -3.89 7.79 -6.49
CA TYR A 99 -4.57 7.95 -5.19
C TYR A 99 -5.56 6.82 -4.87
N LEU A 100 -5.24 5.63 -5.35
CA LEU A 100 -6.01 4.41 -5.21
C LEU A 100 -5.16 3.35 -4.50
N THR A 101 -5.84 2.40 -3.87
CA THR A 101 -5.20 1.23 -3.25
C THR A 101 -5.83 -0.02 -3.84
N ASP A 102 -5.02 -0.92 -4.40
CA ASP A 102 -5.52 -2.19 -4.92
C ASP A 102 -5.68 -3.19 -3.76
N SER A 103 -6.94 -3.45 -3.38
CA SER A 103 -7.29 -4.30 -2.24
C SER A 103 -6.74 -5.72 -2.36
N ARG A 104 -6.55 -6.25 -3.58
CA ARG A 104 -5.99 -7.60 -3.79
C ARG A 104 -4.59 -7.73 -3.23
N TYR A 105 -3.76 -6.72 -3.49
CA TYR A 105 -2.39 -6.69 -3.00
C TYR A 105 -2.32 -6.45 -1.48
N VAL A 106 -3.27 -5.69 -0.93
CA VAL A 106 -3.41 -5.56 0.54
C VAL A 106 -3.79 -6.90 1.17
N SER A 107 -4.71 -7.67 0.57
CA SER A 107 -5.02 -9.02 1.02
C SER A 107 -3.83 -9.97 0.93
N TYR A 108 -3.01 -9.87 -0.13
CA TYR A 108 -1.76 -10.63 -0.21
C TYR A 108 -0.79 -10.25 0.90
N ILE A 109 -0.63 -8.97 1.22
CA ILE A 109 0.20 -8.54 2.36
C ILE A 109 -0.28 -9.17 3.67
N LEU A 110 -1.59 -9.16 3.95
CA LEU A 110 -2.13 -9.79 5.16
C LEU A 110 -1.86 -11.30 5.20
N LEU A 111 -2.06 -12.01 4.09
CA LEU A 111 -1.78 -13.45 4.02
C LEU A 111 -0.29 -13.74 4.22
N LEU A 112 0.58 -12.94 3.61
CA LEU A 112 2.02 -13.10 3.72
C LEU A 112 2.54 -12.75 5.12
N SER A 113 1.97 -11.74 5.78
CA SER A 113 2.35 -11.35 7.15
C SER A 113 1.95 -12.42 8.15
N LEU A 114 0.74 -13.00 8.00
CA LEU A 114 0.31 -14.15 8.79
C LEU A 114 1.14 -15.41 8.50
N ALA A 115 1.47 -15.68 7.23
CA ALA A 115 2.34 -16.79 6.87
C ALA A 115 3.74 -16.62 7.46
N HIS A 116 4.30 -15.41 7.43
CA HIS A 116 5.57 -15.10 8.05
C HIS A 116 5.52 -15.37 9.56
N LEU A 117 4.48 -14.88 10.24
CA LEU A 117 4.28 -15.09 11.67
C LEU A 117 4.20 -16.58 12.03
N LEU A 118 3.45 -17.37 11.25
CA LEU A 118 3.24 -18.79 11.53
C LEU A 118 4.48 -19.66 11.27
N PHE A 119 5.23 -19.37 10.20
CA PHE A 119 6.32 -20.25 9.75
C PHE A 119 7.73 -19.80 10.16
N PHE A 120 7.93 -18.51 10.44
CA PHE A 120 9.27 -17.94 10.68
C PHE A 120 9.42 -17.22 12.01
N ASP A 121 8.35 -16.71 12.62
CA ASP A 121 8.43 -15.93 13.85
C ASP A 121 7.42 -16.39 14.91
N SER A 122 7.58 -17.65 15.33
CA SER A 122 6.60 -18.30 16.22
C SER A 122 6.73 -17.91 17.69
N LEU A 123 7.79 -17.18 18.06
CA LEU A 123 8.11 -16.88 19.47
C LEU A 123 7.10 -15.91 20.10
N PHE A 124 6.63 -14.92 19.33
CA PHE A 124 5.75 -13.85 19.80
C PHE A 124 4.36 -13.88 19.14
N ILE A 125 3.88 -15.06 18.74
CA ILE A 125 2.60 -15.22 18.02
C ILE A 125 1.45 -14.54 18.75
N TYR A 126 1.32 -14.76 20.06
CA TYR A 126 0.20 -14.20 20.83
C TYR A 126 0.23 -12.67 20.84
N GLU A 127 1.40 -12.08 21.07
CA GLU A 127 1.57 -10.62 21.09
C GLU A 127 1.29 -9.99 19.72
N LYS A 128 1.76 -10.61 18.64
CA LYS A 128 1.57 -10.11 17.27
C LYS A 128 0.13 -10.30 16.77
N ILE A 129 -0.55 -11.38 17.17
CA ILE A 129 -2.00 -11.53 16.95
C ILE A 129 -2.79 -10.51 17.77
N PHE A 130 -2.39 -10.27 19.02
CA PHE A 130 -2.99 -9.22 19.84
C PHE A 130 -2.79 -7.84 19.21
N CYS A 131 -1.62 -7.56 18.63
CA CYS A 131 -1.37 -6.36 17.85
C CYS A 131 -2.31 -6.23 16.64
N LEU A 132 -2.52 -7.32 15.88
CA LEU A 132 -3.49 -7.33 14.79
C LEU A 132 -4.90 -6.99 15.27
N PHE A 133 -5.36 -7.64 16.34
CA PHE A 133 -6.67 -7.37 16.93
C PHE A 133 -6.81 -5.93 17.41
N PHE A 134 -5.81 -5.42 18.14
CA PHE A 134 -5.76 -4.05 18.62
C PHE A 134 -5.80 -3.05 17.47
N THR A 135 -5.01 -3.26 16.42
CA THR A 135 -4.95 -2.40 15.23
C THR A 135 -6.30 -2.37 14.52
N PHE A 136 -6.93 -3.52 14.35
CA PHE A 136 -8.28 -3.61 13.78
C PHE A 136 -9.29 -2.82 14.61
N LEU A 137 -9.31 -3.03 15.93
CA LEU A 137 -10.24 -2.37 16.84
C LEU A 137 -10.01 -0.85 16.86
N PHE A 138 -8.75 -0.42 16.87
CA PHE A 138 -8.36 0.99 16.81
C PHE A 138 -8.98 1.67 15.57
N PHE A 139 -8.77 1.12 14.38
CA PHE A 139 -9.33 1.71 13.15
C PHE A 139 -10.85 1.58 13.05
N ALA A 140 -11.42 0.47 13.53
CA ALA A 140 -12.87 0.25 13.57
C ALA A 140 -13.60 1.31 14.41
N ILE A 141 -12.96 1.85 15.46
CA ILE A 141 -13.50 2.93 16.28
C ILE A 141 -13.10 4.31 15.74
N PHE A 142 -11.83 4.46 15.34
CA PHE A 142 -11.26 5.75 14.94
C PHE A 142 -11.91 6.31 13.67
N ILE A 143 -12.15 5.48 12.66
CA ILE A 143 -12.76 5.91 11.40
C ILE A 143 -14.18 6.49 11.63
N PRO A 144 -15.15 5.76 12.21
CA PRO A 144 -16.48 6.32 12.41
C PRO A 144 -16.48 7.52 13.36
N LEU A 145 -15.61 7.54 14.38
CA LEU A 145 -15.48 8.67 15.28
C LEU A 145 -15.01 9.93 14.55
N THR A 146 -13.98 9.83 13.70
CA THR A 146 -13.48 10.96 12.93
C THR A 146 -14.49 11.42 11.87
N THR A 147 -15.16 10.48 11.18
CA THR A 147 -16.24 10.83 10.25
C THR A 147 -17.40 11.53 10.96
N TRP A 148 -17.74 11.12 12.18
CA TRP A 148 -18.78 11.78 12.98
C TRP A 148 -18.40 13.21 13.39
N ILE A 149 -17.17 13.41 13.88
CA ILE A 149 -16.69 14.71 14.34
C ILE A 149 -16.50 15.69 13.17
N TYR A 150 -15.84 15.24 12.09
CA TYR A 150 -15.45 16.10 10.98
C TYR A 150 -16.46 16.13 9.83
N LYS A 151 -17.49 15.27 9.87
CA LYS A 151 -18.52 15.13 8.84
C LYS A 151 -17.95 14.89 7.43
N LYS A 152 -16.75 14.33 7.36
CA LYS A 152 -16.01 14.00 6.14
C LYS A 152 -15.06 12.86 6.41
N ASP A 153 -14.67 12.16 5.36
CA ASP A 153 -13.65 11.12 5.44
C ASP A 153 -12.28 11.78 5.60
N VAL A 154 -11.77 11.76 6.84
CA VAL A 154 -10.45 12.32 7.19
C VAL A 154 -9.35 11.29 6.94
N PHE A 155 -9.69 10.01 7.03
CA PHE A 155 -8.74 8.91 6.92
C PHE A 155 -9.15 7.95 5.79
N GLY A 156 -8.20 7.56 4.95
CA GLY A 156 -8.44 6.62 3.87
C GLY A 156 -8.68 5.21 4.40
N LEU A 157 -9.81 4.59 4.01
CA LEU A 157 -10.07 3.18 4.34
C LEU A 157 -8.96 2.25 3.82
N GLY A 158 -8.41 2.53 2.63
CA GLY A 158 -7.29 1.77 2.06
C GLY A 158 -6.05 1.78 2.96
N ASP A 159 -5.71 2.94 3.51
CA ASP A 159 -4.56 3.10 4.41
C ASP A 159 -4.78 2.34 5.72
N ALA A 160 -5.99 2.42 6.30
CA ALA A 160 -6.36 1.70 7.51
C ALA A 160 -6.25 0.19 7.33
N ILE A 161 -6.79 -0.34 6.22
CA ILE A 161 -6.71 -1.77 5.91
C ILE A 161 -5.25 -2.18 5.67
N LEU A 162 -4.42 -1.32 5.07
CA LEU A 162 -3.00 -1.60 4.91
C LEU A 162 -2.26 -1.69 6.25
N PHE A 163 -2.53 -0.78 7.20
CA PHE A 163 -1.99 -0.89 8.56
C PHE A 163 -2.39 -2.19 9.24
N ILE A 164 -3.67 -2.59 9.12
CA ILE A 164 -4.15 -3.87 9.64
C ILE A 164 -3.40 -5.02 8.98
N ALA A 165 -3.20 -4.99 7.66
CA ALA A 165 -2.52 -6.03 6.90
C ALA A 165 -1.05 -6.23 7.30
N ILE A 166 -0.32 -5.16 7.58
CA ILE A 166 1.09 -5.24 8.00
C ILE A 166 1.28 -5.48 9.51
N SER A 167 0.26 -5.22 10.33
CA SER A 167 0.35 -5.31 11.79
C SER A 167 0.86 -6.65 12.35
N PRO A 168 0.63 -7.83 11.73
CA PRO A 168 1.19 -9.09 12.22
C PRO A 168 2.72 -9.19 12.14
N LEU A 169 3.39 -8.26 11.44
CA LEU A 169 4.85 -8.21 11.39
C LEU A 169 5.46 -7.58 12.64
N PHE A 170 4.68 -6.80 13.41
CA PHE A 170 5.18 -5.89 14.43
C PHE A 170 4.57 -6.20 15.81
N GLN A 171 5.30 -5.84 16.87
CA GLN A 171 4.72 -5.69 18.20
C GLN A 171 3.91 -4.38 18.29
N LEU A 172 3.08 -4.27 19.32
CA LEU A 172 2.14 -3.14 19.45
C LEU A 172 2.83 -1.79 19.54
N ASP A 173 3.92 -1.70 20.30
CA ASP A 173 4.77 -0.51 20.41
C ASP A 173 5.36 -0.10 19.05
N GLN A 174 5.90 -1.06 18.30
CA GLN A 174 6.42 -0.84 16.95
C GLN A 174 5.33 -0.39 15.99
N MET A 175 4.12 -0.92 16.11
CA MET A 175 2.98 -0.51 15.29
C MET A 175 2.55 0.93 15.58
N LEU A 176 2.56 1.34 16.85
CA LEU A 176 2.33 2.73 17.25
C LEU A 176 3.41 3.66 16.71
N TRP A 177 4.68 3.25 16.76
CA TRP A 177 5.79 3.98 16.13
C TRP A 177 5.62 4.09 14.61
N LEU A 178 5.20 3.02 13.94
CA LEU A 178 4.95 3.01 12.50
C LEU A 178 3.88 4.02 12.12
N LEU A 179 2.76 4.01 12.84
CA LEU A 179 1.67 4.97 12.69
C LEU A 179 2.19 6.40 12.90
N LEU A 180 2.90 6.66 14.00
CA LEU A 180 3.43 7.98 14.33
C LEU A 180 4.40 8.48 13.24
N CYS A 181 5.38 7.67 12.84
CA CYS A 181 6.36 8.02 11.81
C CYS A 181 5.68 8.30 10.47
N SER A 182 4.73 7.47 10.05
CA SER A 182 4.00 7.69 8.80
C SER A 182 3.21 9.01 8.81
N CYS A 183 2.56 9.34 9.92
CA CYS A 183 1.85 10.60 10.10
C CYS A 183 2.80 11.80 10.07
N LEU A 184 3.92 11.73 10.80
CA LEU A 184 4.93 12.80 10.83
C LEU A 184 5.55 13.03 9.45
N LEU A 185 5.87 11.97 8.70
CA LEU A 185 6.35 12.08 7.33
C LEU A 185 5.32 12.71 6.40
N GLY A 186 4.04 12.34 6.53
CA GLY A 186 2.96 12.96 5.77
C GLY A 186 2.79 14.45 6.07
N ILE A 187 2.88 14.84 7.34
CA ILE A 187 2.85 16.25 7.77
C ILE A 187 4.06 17.01 7.20
N LEU A 188 5.26 16.45 7.34
CA LEU A 188 6.49 17.06 6.82
C LEU A 188 6.42 17.23 5.30
N PHE A 189 5.94 16.22 4.57
CA PHE A 189 5.76 16.30 3.13
C PHE A 189 4.76 17.39 2.75
N TYR A 190 3.61 17.45 3.42
CA TYR A 190 2.60 18.48 3.19
C TYR A 190 3.16 19.88 3.45
N LEU A 191 3.89 20.07 4.54
CA LEU A 191 4.53 21.35 4.88
C LEU A 191 5.58 21.75 3.83
N CYS A 192 6.45 20.84 3.41
CA CYS A 192 7.44 21.10 2.37
C CYS A 192 6.76 21.48 1.05
N HIS A 193 5.71 20.74 0.66
CA HIS A 193 4.95 21.04 -0.53
C HIS A 193 4.32 22.43 -0.46
N TRP A 194 3.66 22.75 0.66
CA TRP A 194 3.03 24.06 0.85
C TRP A 194 4.07 25.20 0.86
N LEU A 195 5.24 24.99 1.46
CA LEU A 195 6.31 25.99 1.48
C LEU A 195 6.86 26.29 0.08
N ILE A 196 7.04 25.26 -0.75
CA ILE A 196 7.63 25.36 -2.10
C ILE A 196 6.60 25.83 -3.12
N LYS A 197 5.42 25.20 -3.16
CA LYS A 197 4.40 25.43 -4.19
C LYS A 197 3.40 26.53 -3.80
N LYS A 198 3.30 26.89 -2.51
CA LYS A 198 2.30 27.81 -1.95
C LYS A 198 0.85 27.38 -2.19
N GLU A 199 0.64 26.13 -2.59
CA GLU A 199 -0.66 25.53 -2.87
C GLU A 199 -1.01 24.48 -1.81
N LYS A 200 -2.31 24.29 -1.57
CA LYS A 200 -2.80 23.23 -0.69
C LYS A 200 -2.95 21.95 -1.50
N LEU A 201 -2.37 20.86 -1.01
CA LEU A 201 -2.62 19.52 -1.54
C LEU A 201 -4.07 19.13 -1.27
N ILE A 202 -4.78 18.75 -2.33
CA ILE A 202 -6.18 18.29 -2.26
C ILE A 202 -6.25 16.89 -1.65
N LYS A 203 -5.29 16.03 -2.00
CA LYS A 203 -5.17 14.66 -1.48
C LYS A 203 -3.70 14.32 -1.31
N LEU A 204 -3.38 13.63 -0.22
CA LEU A 204 -2.04 13.18 0.10
C LEU A 204 -1.96 11.67 -0.18
N PRO A 205 -0.98 11.18 -0.96
CA PRO A 205 -0.74 9.75 -1.09
C PRO A 205 -0.04 9.28 0.19
N PHE A 206 -0.72 8.48 1.00
CA PHE A 206 -0.25 8.13 2.35
C PHE A 206 0.53 6.81 2.38
N ILE A 207 0.29 5.89 1.44
CA ILE A 207 0.98 4.60 1.36
C ILE A 207 2.50 4.73 1.22
N PRO A 208 3.08 5.71 0.50
CA PRO A 208 4.53 5.94 0.51
C PRO A 208 5.12 6.13 1.91
N PHE A 209 4.42 6.84 2.80
CA PHE A 209 4.89 7.06 4.17
C PHE A 209 4.75 5.80 5.03
N ILE A 210 3.65 5.04 4.86
CA ILE A 210 3.51 3.73 5.51
C ILE A 210 4.66 2.82 5.07
N SER A 211 4.90 2.73 3.76
CA SER A 211 5.92 1.85 3.17
C SER A 211 7.33 2.20 3.67
N PHE A 212 7.67 3.48 3.70
CA PHE A 212 8.96 3.94 4.22
C PHE A 212 9.12 3.64 5.72
N SER A 213 8.10 3.88 6.54
CA SER A 213 8.12 3.55 7.96
C SER A 213 8.28 2.04 8.20
N THR A 214 7.58 1.21 7.41
CA THR A 214 7.71 -0.25 7.47
C THR A 214 9.13 -0.71 7.16
N VAL A 215 9.73 -0.21 6.06
CA VAL A 215 11.12 -0.54 5.70
C VAL A 215 12.09 -0.11 6.81
N SER A 216 11.91 1.09 7.35
CA SER A 216 12.79 1.63 8.39
C SER A 216 12.73 0.82 9.68
N LEU A 217 11.52 0.46 10.14
CA LEU A 217 11.36 -0.34 11.36
C LEU A 217 11.87 -1.76 11.19
N LEU A 218 11.59 -2.41 10.06
CA LEU A 218 12.12 -3.75 9.79
C LEU A 218 13.66 -3.75 9.72
N TRP A 219 14.26 -2.67 9.20
CA TRP A 219 15.71 -2.51 9.18
C TRP A 219 16.31 -2.29 10.58
N ILE A 220 15.66 -1.50 11.44
CA ILE A 220 16.12 -1.23 12.81
C ILE A 220 16.00 -2.46 13.69
N ASN A 221 14.96 -3.27 13.48
CA ASN A 221 14.71 -4.49 14.24
C ASN A 221 15.51 -5.70 13.74
N HIS A 222 16.41 -5.50 12.77
CA HIS A 222 17.32 -6.51 12.25
C HIS A 222 18.50 -6.76 13.19
#